data_AF-A0A5K1JWQ3-F1
#
_entry.id   AF-A0A5K1JWQ3-F1
#
_cell.length_a   1.000
_cell.length_b   1.000
_cell.length_c   1.000
_cell.angle_alpha   90.00
_cell.angle_beta   90.00
_cell.angle_gamma   90.00
#
_symmetry.space_group_name_H-M   'P 1'
#
loop_
_entity.id
_entity.type
_entity.pdbx_description
1 polymer ?
#
loop_
_entity_poly.entity_id
_entity_poly.type
_entity_poly.pdbx_seq_one_letter_code
_entity_poly.pdbx_strand_id
1 'polypeptide(L)'
;MPVPTIVKKALLVGIQYKHGAGPANHDLGELVSTHKDVARFAKLLIEVYGYHAKDITTLIDADDVPRKFWPTKDNIEKAMRHFVGGSRRGDHIVFMYSGHGDQTVPLNDKMEEDELDE
;
A
#
# COMPACT_ATOMS: atom_id res chain seq x y z
N MET A 1 7.88 -34.00 -11.45
CA MET A 1 7.88 -32.54 -11.69
C MET A 1 8.31 -31.85 -10.40
N PRO A 2 9.19 -30.84 -10.42
CA PRO A 2 9.51 -30.09 -9.20
C PRO A 2 8.24 -29.41 -8.68
N VAL A 3 8.04 -29.44 -7.36
CA VAL A 3 6.94 -28.74 -6.70
C VAL A 3 7.17 -27.24 -6.86
N PRO A 4 6.17 -26.45 -7.32
CA PRO A 4 6.33 -25.00 -7.41
C PRO A 4 6.62 -24.41 -6.03
N THR A 5 7.69 -23.63 -5.91
CA THR A 5 8.00 -22.91 -4.67
C THR A 5 6.90 -21.88 -4.40
N ILE A 6 6.30 -21.94 -3.21
CA ILE A 6 5.36 -20.93 -2.71
C ILE A 6 6.12 -19.62 -2.51
N VAL A 7 5.63 -18.55 -3.09
CA VAL A 7 6.21 -17.20 -2.95
C VAL A 7 5.42 -16.41 -1.92
N LYS A 8 6.12 -15.63 -1.09
CA LYS A 8 5.53 -14.69 -0.14
C LYS A 8 5.94 -13.27 -0.53
N LYS A 9 4.98 -12.43 -0.92
CA LYS A 9 5.21 -11.03 -1.32
C LYS A 9 4.34 -10.08 -0.51
N ALA A 10 4.86 -8.90 -0.18
CA ALA A 10 4.04 -7.87 0.45
C ALA A 10 4.27 -6.48 -0.18
N LEU A 11 3.21 -5.68 -0.21
CA LEU A 11 3.24 -4.27 -0.51
C LEU A 11 2.65 -3.49 0.66
N LEU A 12 3.45 -2.61 1.26
CA LEU A 12 3.10 -1.83 2.44
C LEU A 12 3.15 -0.34 2.07
N VAL A 13 2.06 0.37 2.27
CA VAL A 13 1.92 1.79 1.91
C VAL A 13 1.53 2.58 3.15
N GLY A 14 2.37 3.54 3.54
CA GLY A 14 2.13 4.40 4.70
C GLY A 14 2.25 5.87 4.29
N ILE A 15 1.20 6.66 4.51
CA ILE A 15 1.16 8.07 4.07
C ILE A 15 0.91 8.98 5.27
N GLN A 16 1.81 9.92 5.55
CA GLN A 16 1.70 10.88 6.66
C GLN A 16 1.08 12.21 6.24
N TYR A 17 1.17 12.58 4.95
CA TYR A 17 0.60 13.80 4.40
C TYR A 17 1.27 15.11 4.88
N LYS A 18 2.49 15.04 5.43
CA LYS A 18 3.28 16.19 5.92
C LYS A 18 3.45 17.33 4.91
N HIS A 19 3.40 17.02 3.62
CA HIS A 19 3.59 17.98 2.54
C HIS A 19 2.28 18.42 1.86
N GLY A 20 1.12 18.21 2.51
CA GLY A 20 -0.18 18.66 2.01
C GLY A 20 -0.77 17.78 0.90
N ALA A 21 -0.70 16.47 1.06
CA ALA A 21 -1.17 15.51 0.06
C ALA A 21 -2.68 15.18 0.21
N GLY A 22 -3.55 16.19 0.16
CA GLY A 22 -5.00 16.01 -0.01
C GLY A 22 -5.45 16.44 -1.40
N PRO A 23 -6.68 16.11 -1.84
CA PRO A 23 -7.34 16.86 -2.90
C PRO A 23 -7.27 18.36 -2.57
N ALA A 24 -7.11 19.24 -3.56
CA ALA A 24 -6.91 20.69 -3.37
C ALA A 24 -7.95 21.40 -2.48
N ASN A 25 -9.03 20.72 -2.13
CA ASN A 25 -10.18 21.24 -1.38
C ASN A 25 -10.37 20.60 0.01
N HIS A 26 -9.60 19.56 0.38
CA HIS A 26 -9.75 18.82 1.65
C HIS A 26 -8.41 18.76 2.40
N ASP A 27 -8.29 19.53 3.48
CA ASP A 27 -7.19 19.38 4.43
C ASP A 27 -7.53 18.23 5.39
N LEU A 28 -7.12 17.02 5.00
CA LEU A 28 -7.36 15.80 5.78
C LEU A 28 -6.44 15.73 7.03
N GLY A 29 -5.48 16.66 7.17
CA GLY A 29 -4.52 16.69 8.27
C GLY A 29 -3.44 15.61 8.19
N GLU A 30 -2.39 15.77 9.00
CA GLU A 30 -1.27 14.84 9.08
C GLU A 30 -1.62 13.58 9.91
N LEU A 31 -1.18 12.39 9.46
CA LEU A 31 -1.31 11.12 10.18
C LEU A 31 0.04 10.60 10.67
N VAL A 32 0.51 11.05 11.84
CA VAL A 32 1.87 10.79 12.36
C VAL A 32 2.29 9.32 12.57
N SER A 33 1.35 8.37 12.54
CA SER A 33 1.62 6.96 12.88
C SER A 33 1.80 6.03 11.68
N THR A 34 1.40 6.43 10.47
CA THR A 34 1.29 5.51 9.31
C THR A 34 2.63 4.86 8.93
N HIS A 35 3.74 5.60 9.00
CA HIS A 35 5.09 5.05 8.80
C HIS A 35 5.45 3.98 9.85
N LYS A 36 5.04 4.19 11.11
CA LYS A 36 5.28 3.22 12.20
C LYS A 36 4.44 1.96 12.00
N ASP A 37 3.23 2.10 11.48
CA ASP A 37 2.34 0.97 11.20
C ASP A 37 2.97 0.04 10.16
N VAL A 38 3.39 0.57 9.01
CA VAL A 38 4.01 -0.23 7.97
C VAL A 38 5.35 -0.84 8.41
N ALA A 39 6.14 -0.13 9.22
CA ALA A 39 7.38 -0.66 9.77
C ALA A 39 7.15 -1.84 10.73
N ARG A 40 6.16 -1.72 11.63
CA ARG A 40 5.78 -2.79 12.56
C ARG A 40 5.21 -4.00 11.82
N PHE A 41 4.43 -3.76 10.79
CA PHE A 41 3.84 -4.83 10.01
C PHE A 41 4.89 -5.55 9.14
N ALA A 42 5.83 -4.82 8.54
CA ALA A 42 6.99 -5.43 7.88
C ALA A 42 7.77 -6.35 8.83
N LYS A 43 8.03 -5.88 10.07
CA LYS A 43 8.68 -6.68 11.10
C LYS A 43 7.89 -7.94 11.44
N LEU A 44 6.58 -7.82 11.63
CA LEU A 44 5.67 -8.96 11.87
C LEU A 44 5.72 -9.99 10.72
N LEU A 45 5.67 -9.53 9.47
CA LEU A 45 5.73 -10.40 8.29
C LEU A 45 7.05 -11.17 8.23
N ILE A 46 8.17 -10.52 8.54
CA ILE A 46 9.49 -11.14 8.54
C ILE A 46 9.64 -12.12 9.69
N GLU A 47 9.42 -11.67 10.93
CA GLU A 47 9.76 -12.42 12.13
C GLU A 47 8.79 -13.57 12.43
N VAL A 48 7.51 -13.39 12.13
CA VAL A 48 6.46 -14.35 12.51
C VAL A 48 5.97 -15.13 11.29
N TYR A 49 5.77 -14.47 10.16
CA TYR A 49 5.19 -15.09 8.97
C TYR A 49 6.24 -15.56 7.94
N GLY A 50 7.53 -15.35 8.19
CA GLY A 50 8.63 -15.86 7.37
C GLY A 50 8.68 -15.25 5.97
N TYR A 51 8.33 -13.98 5.81
CA TYR A 51 8.58 -13.22 4.59
C TYR A 51 10.06 -12.83 4.53
N HIS A 52 10.67 -12.84 3.35
CA HIS A 52 11.98 -12.24 3.18
C HIS A 52 11.85 -10.73 2.95
N ALA A 53 12.72 -9.93 3.57
CA ALA A 53 12.70 -8.47 3.43
C ALA A 53 12.78 -8.00 1.96
N LYS A 54 13.50 -8.73 1.10
CA LYS A 54 13.61 -8.43 -0.34
C LYS A 54 12.29 -8.57 -1.11
N ASP A 55 11.34 -9.34 -0.57
CA ASP A 55 10.03 -9.61 -1.16
C ASP A 55 8.93 -8.71 -0.56
N ILE A 56 9.32 -7.74 0.28
CA ILE A 56 8.47 -6.71 0.85
C ILE A 56 8.82 -5.37 0.20
N THR A 57 7.86 -4.78 -0.50
CA THR A 57 7.97 -3.41 -1.02
C THR A 57 7.28 -2.45 -0.05
N THR A 58 7.98 -1.41 0.39
CA THR A 58 7.43 -0.39 1.28
C THR A 58 7.45 0.97 0.60
N LEU A 59 6.32 1.69 0.61
CA LEU A 59 6.20 3.07 0.13
C LEU A 59 5.83 4.00 1.29
N ILE A 60 6.65 5.02 1.56
CA ILE A 60 6.42 6.04 2.60
C ILE A 60 6.88 7.44 2.15
N ASP A 61 6.17 8.48 2.61
CA ASP A 61 6.46 9.89 2.35
C ASP A 61 7.32 10.53 3.47
N ALA A 62 8.43 9.87 3.81
CA ALA A 62 9.44 10.42 4.71
C ALA A 62 10.49 11.22 3.93
N ASP A 63 10.98 12.32 4.52
CA ASP A 63 11.96 13.23 3.89
C ASP A 63 13.27 12.54 3.50
N ASP A 64 13.69 11.53 4.26
CA ASP A 64 14.92 10.76 4.05
C ASP A 64 14.75 9.59 3.06
N VAL A 65 13.53 9.35 2.56
CA VAL A 65 13.23 8.28 1.61
C VAL A 65 13.29 8.80 0.17
N PRO A 66 14.01 8.11 -0.74
CA PRO A 66 14.06 8.50 -2.14
C PRO A 66 12.67 8.58 -2.78
N ARG A 67 12.44 9.60 -3.62
CA ARG A 67 11.11 9.89 -4.22
C ARG A 67 10.47 8.72 -4.99
N LYS A 68 11.28 7.79 -5.52
CA LYS A 68 10.80 6.56 -6.18
C LYS A 68 10.10 5.57 -5.23
N PHE A 69 10.25 5.74 -3.92
CA PHE A 69 9.60 4.97 -2.87
C PHE A 69 8.54 5.78 -2.12
N TRP A 70 8.21 6.99 -2.59
CA TRP A 70 7.08 7.71 -2.02
C TRP A 70 5.76 7.15 -2.56
N PRO A 71 4.68 7.22 -1.77
CA PRO A 71 3.35 6.70 -2.11
C PRO A 71 2.58 7.67 -3.03
N THR A 72 3.17 8.07 -4.15
CA THR A 72 2.42 8.77 -5.21
C THR A 72 1.50 7.78 -5.92
N LYS A 73 0.44 8.28 -6.58
CA LYS A 73 -0.44 7.45 -7.42
C LYS A 73 0.34 6.55 -8.37
N ASP A 74 1.24 7.13 -9.16
CA ASP A 74 2.05 6.38 -10.13
C ASP A 74 2.91 5.29 -9.48
N ASN A 75 3.50 5.57 -8.32
CA ASN A 75 4.33 4.60 -7.61
C ASN A 75 3.50 3.49 -6.98
N ILE A 76 2.34 3.80 -6.39
CA ILE A 76 1.42 2.80 -5.83
C ILE A 76 0.93 1.89 -6.94
N GLU A 77 0.45 2.43 -8.07
CA GLU A 77 -0.02 1.62 -9.19
C GLU A 77 1.09 0.75 -9.79
N LYS A 78 2.31 1.29 -9.92
CA LYS A 78 3.47 0.53 -10.40
C LYS A 78 3.84 -0.60 -9.45
N ALA A 79 3.83 -0.33 -8.14
CA ALA A 79 4.09 -1.33 -7.12
C ALA A 79 3.00 -2.41 -7.11
N MET A 80 1.73 -2.04 -7.24
CA MET A 80 0.60 -2.97 -7.34
C MET A 80 0.75 -3.92 -8.53
N ARG A 81 1.09 -3.41 -9.73
CA ARG A 81 1.33 -4.23 -10.92
C ARG A 81 2.45 -5.26 -10.69
N HIS A 82 3.53 -4.88 -10.02
CA HIS A 82 4.62 -5.80 -9.69
C HIS A 82 4.22 -6.80 -8.59
N PHE A 83 3.51 -6.32 -7.57
CA PHE A 83 3.04 -7.09 -6.42
C PHE A 83 2.14 -8.25 -6.84
N VAL A 84 1.16 -8.01 -7.73
CA VAL A 84 0.27 -9.07 -8.23
C VAL A 84 0.86 -9.86 -9.41
N GLY A 85 1.84 -9.27 -10.12
CA GLY A 85 2.47 -9.88 -11.29
C GLY A 85 3.09 -11.24 -10.98
N GLY A 86 2.73 -12.24 -11.79
CA GLY A 86 3.28 -13.60 -11.72
C GLY A 86 2.87 -14.41 -10.48
N SER A 87 1.95 -13.90 -9.64
CA SER A 87 1.41 -14.64 -8.50
C SER A 87 0.57 -15.84 -8.99
N ARG A 88 0.68 -16.96 -8.29
CA ARG A 88 0.01 -18.22 -8.62
C ARG A 88 -0.83 -18.70 -7.44
N ARG A 89 -1.71 -19.67 -7.71
CA ARG A 89 -2.49 -20.34 -6.65
C ARG A 89 -1.54 -20.92 -5.59
N GLY A 90 -1.76 -20.52 -4.34
CA GLY A 90 -0.95 -20.95 -3.19
C GLY A 90 0.15 -19.98 -2.78
N ASP A 91 0.44 -18.93 -3.57
CA ASP A 91 1.32 -17.84 -3.12
C ASP A 91 0.63 -17.00 -2.04
N HIS A 92 1.42 -16.45 -1.12
CA HIS A 92 0.91 -15.58 -0.06
C HIS A 92 1.24 -14.13 -0.43
N ILE A 93 0.20 -13.33 -0.65
CA ILE A 93 0.30 -11.93 -1.06
C ILE A 93 -0.42 -11.07 -0.05
N VAL A 94 0.29 -10.10 0.52
CA VAL A 94 -0.25 -9.19 1.54
C VAL A 94 -0.13 -7.75 1.09
N PHE A 95 -1.26 -7.05 1.09
CA PHE A 95 -1.33 -5.61 0.88
C PHE A 95 -1.75 -4.95 2.18
N MET A 96 -1.03 -3.92 2.61
CA MET A 96 -1.38 -3.09 3.75
C MET A 96 -1.28 -1.63 3.36
N TYR A 97 -2.34 -0.89 3.66
CA TYR A 97 -2.42 0.55 3.50
C TYR A 97 -2.70 1.17 4.87
N SER A 98 -1.94 2.21 5.22
CA SER A 98 -2.19 3.09 6.38
C SER A 98 -2.11 4.53 5.90
N GLY A 99 -3.25 5.21 5.85
CA GLY A 99 -3.43 6.54 5.27
C GLY A 99 -4.89 6.96 5.34
N HIS A 100 -5.22 8.11 4.75
CA HIS A 100 -6.60 8.58 4.60
C HIS A 100 -7.36 7.77 3.55
N GLY A 101 -8.66 7.62 3.77
CA GLY A 101 -9.66 7.27 2.77
C GLY A 101 -10.68 8.40 2.69
N ASP A 102 -11.35 8.55 1.55
CA ASP A 102 -12.36 9.58 1.33
C ASP A 102 -13.41 9.01 0.37
N GLN A 103 -14.61 9.57 0.37
CA GLN A 103 -15.69 9.16 -0.53
C GLN A 103 -15.90 10.24 -1.60
N THR A 104 -16.15 9.83 -2.84
CA THR A 104 -16.37 10.73 -3.97
C THR A 104 -17.58 10.35 -4.80
N VAL A 105 -18.15 11.30 -5.54
CA VAL A 105 -19.29 11.02 -6.42
C VAL A 105 -18.80 10.19 -7.60
N PRO A 106 -19.40 9.02 -7.87
CA PRO A 106 -18.93 8.11 -8.90
C PRO A 106 -19.13 8.70 -10.29
N LEU A 107 -18.17 8.43 -11.17
CA LEU A 107 -18.18 8.96 -12.53
C LEU A 107 -19.12 8.18 -13.46
N ASN A 108 -19.26 6.86 -13.24
CA ASN A 108 -19.87 5.96 -14.24
C ASN A 108 -20.89 4.96 -13.69
N ASP A 109 -20.93 4.69 -12.39
CA ASP A 109 -21.84 3.72 -11.78
C ASP A 109 -22.34 4.15 -10.40
N LYS A 110 -23.64 4.02 -10.20
CA LYS A 110 -24.29 4.31 -8.91
C LYS A 110 -24.78 3.01 -8.26
N MET A 111 -23.93 2.00 -8.30
CA MET A 111 -24.29 0.66 -7.82
C MET A 111 -24.03 0.48 -6.33
N GLU A 112 -23.27 1.38 -5.72
CA GLU A 112 -23.04 1.42 -4.27
C GLU A 112 -24.32 1.83 -3.51
N GLU A 113 -24.46 1.37 -2.26
CA GLU A 113 -25.67 1.60 -1.45
C GLU A 113 -25.90 3.08 -1.12
N ASP A 114 -24.82 3.85 -0.93
CA ASP A 114 -24.84 5.29 -0.70
C ASP A 114 -24.56 6.12 -1.97
N GLU A 115 -24.42 5.45 -3.12
CA GLU A 115 -24.05 6.03 -4.41
C GLU A 115 -22.69 6.78 -4.43
N LEU A 116 -21.73 6.46 -3.55
CA LEU A 116 -20.38 7.06 -3.53
C LEU A 116 -19.29 6.03 -3.85
N ASP A 117 -18.19 6.46 -4.50
CA ASP A 117 -16.96 5.69 -4.67
C ASP A 117 -16.02 5.95 -3.47
N GLU A 118 -15.34 4.92 -2.98
CA GLU A 118 -14.21 5.01 -2.01
C GLU A 118 -12.84 5.22 -2.69
#